data_AF-A0A067JZI4-F1
#
_entry.id   AF-A0A067JZI4-F1
#
_cell.length_a   1.000
_cell.length_b   1.000
_cell.length_c   1.000
_cell.angle_alpha   90.00
_cell.angle_beta   90.00
_cell.angle_gamma   90.00
#
_symmetry.space_group_name_H-M   'P 1'
#
loop_
_entity.id
_entity.type
_entity.pdbx_description
1 polymer ?
#
loop_
_entity_poly.entity_id
_entity_poly.type
_entity_poly.pdbx_seq_one_letter_code
_entity_poly.pdbx_strand_id
1 'polypeptide(L)'
;MASTGKFEIKAIIVLVLAFFSCLANGAFSHTAVGLRNRRALRETSDAAVTVFDVTEHGAKADDKMNNAMPFIQTWKAACESTAPAKVVIPAGTFLTGPAVFQGPCAGPVIFEVQG
;
A
#
# COMPACT_ATOMS: atom_id res chain seq x y z
N MET A 1 12.36 53.60 37.71
CA MET A 1 11.70 52.27 37.80
C MET A 1 10.39 52.49 38.53
N ALA A 2 9.20 52.09 38.10
CA ALA A 2 8.76 51.22 37.03
C ALA A 2 7.31 51.64 36.64
N SER A 3 7.05 51.89 35.36
CA SER A 3 5.71 52.15 34.83
C SER A 3 5.11 50.84 34.34
N THR A 4 4.45 50.14 35.27
CA THR A 4 3.26 49.29 35.10
C THR A 4 3.01 48.66 33.71
N GLY A 5 3.75 47.59 33.42
CA GLY A 5 3.44 46.62 32.36
C GLY A 5 2.25 45.74 32.74
N LYS A 6 1.04 46.19 32.45
CA LYS A 6 -0.19 45.37 32.60
C LYS A 6 -1.09 45.34 31.36
N PHE A 7 -0.90 46.28 30.43
CA PHE A 7 -1.56 46.27 29.12
C PHE A 7 -0.80 45.42 28.08
N GLU A 8 0.53 45.42 28.14
CA GLU A 8 1.40 44.62 27.26
C GLU A 8 1.21 43.10 27.44
N ILE A 9 0.97 42.63 28.68
CA ILE A 9 0.86 41.19 28.97
C ILE A 9 -0.41 40.60 28.34
N LYS A 10 -1.52 41.33 28.34
CA LYS A 10 -2.76 40.87 27.68
C LYS A 10 -2.60 40.81 26.16
N ALA A 11 -1.88 41.77 25.56
CA ALA A 11 -1.58 41.76 24.13
C ALA A 11 -0.64 40.61 23.75
N ILE A 12 0.37 40.33 24.57
CA ILE A 12 1.29 39.20 24.39
C ILE A 12 0.54 37.86 24.52
N ILE A 13 -0.34 37.70 25.50
CA ILE A 13 -1.13 36.46 25.67
C ILE A 13 -2.04 36.23 24.45
N VAL A 14 -2.70 37.27 23.93
CA VAL A 14 -3.55 37.16 22.73
C VAL A 14 -2.72 36.82 21.48
N LEU A 15 -1.54 37.45 21.32
CA LEU A 15 -0.63 37.15 20.21
C LEU A 15 -0.09 35.72 20.26
N VAL A 16 0.29 35.22 21.45
CA VAL A 16 0.79 33.86 21.64
C VAL A 16 -0.32 32.83 21.38
N LEU A 17 -1.55 33.06 21.86
CA LEU A 17 -2.70 32.19 21.59
C LEU A 17 -3.09 32.17 20.10
N ALA A 18 -3.03 33.32 19.43
CA ALA A 18 -3.24 33.40 17.97
C ALA A 18 -2.16 32.64 17.20
N PHE A 19 -0.87 32.78 17.57
CA PHE A 19 0.22 32.03 16.95
C PHE A 19 0.12 30.52 17.20
N PHE A 20 -0.31 30.08 18.39
CA PHE A 20 -0.54 28.66 18.67
C PHE A 20 -1.66 28.06 17.82
N SER A 21 -2.69 28.84 17.48
CA SER A 21 -3.76 28.40 16.58
C SER A 21 -3.29 28.23 15.12
N CYS A 22 -2.28 28.97 14.68
CA CYS A 22 -1.66 28.80 13.36
C CYS A 22 -0.77 27.54 13.28
N LEU A 23 -0.26 27.04 14.41
CA LEU A 23 0.58 25.84 14.44
C LEU A 23 -0.22 24.55 14.65
N ALA A 24 -1.42 24.64 15.22
CA ALA A 24 -2.31 23.48 15.41
C ALA A 24 -3.14 23.14 14.15
N ASN A 25 -3.36 24.11 13.25
CA ASN A 25 -4.04 23.91 11.98
C ASN A 25 -3.05 24.18 10.85
N GLY A 26 -2.33 23.15 10.41
CA GLY A 26 -1.41 23.19 9.26
C GLY A 26 -2.07 23.60 7.95
N ALA A 27 -2.38 24.90 7.82
CA ALA A 27 -2.91 25.54 6.62
C ALA A 27 -1.87 26.48 6.01
N PHE A 28 -0.63 26.01 5.87
CA PHE A 28 0.32 26.54 4.89
C PHE A 28 0.76 25.40 3.97
N SER A 29 -0.17 24.97 3.12
CA SER A 29 0.12 24.21 1.89
C SER A 29 -1.01 24.47 0.90
N HIS A 30 -1.12 25.71 0.44
CA HIS A 30 -1.77 26.01 -0.83
C HIS A 30 -0.80 26.79 -1.73
N THR A 31 0.47 26.35 -1.75
CA THR A 31 1.26 26.51 -2.97
C THR A 31 0.61 25.61 -4.02
N ALA A 32 -0.10 26.25 -4.95
CA ALA A 32 -0.56 25.64 -6.18
C ALA A 32 0.65 25.18 -7.02
N VAL A 33 1.20 24.03 -6.66
CA VAL A 33 2.08 23.23 -7.49
C VAL A 33 1.67 21.78 -7.28
N GLY A 34 1.37 21.09 -8.38
CA GLY A 34 1.27 19.64 -8.36
C GLY A 34 -0.04 19.12 -8.93
N LEU A 35 0.01 18.80 -10.22
CA LEU A 35 -0.47 17.53 -10.77
C LEU A 35 -1.47 16.77 -9.86
N ARG A 36 -2.73 16.67 -10.31
CA ARG A 36 -3.68 15.65 -9.84
C ARG A 36 -3.09 14.26 -10.09
N ASN A 37 -2.25 13.80 -9.18
CA ASN A 37 -1.75 12.44 -9.16
C ASN A 37 -2.89 11.60 -8.57
N ARG A 38 -3.51 10.72 -9.38
CA ARG A 38 -4.39 9.63 -8.90
C ARG A 38 -3.56 8.59 -8.14
N ARG A 39 -2.92 9.04 -7.07
CA ARG A 39 -2.20 8.25 -6.08
C ARG A 39 -2.65 8.79 -4.72
N ALA A 40 -3.90 8.53 -4.37
CA ALA A 40 -4.08 7.89 -3.07
C ALA A 40 -3.31 6.55 -3.22
N LEU A 41 -2.00 6.47 -2.95
CA LEU A 41 -1.48 6.26 -1.60
C LEU A 41 -2.50 5.37 -0.91
N ARG A 42 -2.59 4.08 -1.28
CA ARG A 42 -1.72 3.05 -0.69
C ARG A 42 -1.30 3.44 0.73
N GLU A 43 -2.26 3.80 1.57
CA GLU A 43 -2.36 3.16 2.87
C GLU A 43 -2.87 1.73 2.61
N THR A 44 -1.99 0.90 2.05
CA THR A 44 -1.88 -0.41 2.67
C THR A 44 -1.20 -0.05 3.98
N SER A 45 -2.01 0.20 5.00
CA SER A 45 -1.60 -0.09 6.37
C SER A 45 -0.84 -1.41 6.34
N ASP A 46 0.08 -1.61 7.27
CA ASP A 46 0.93 -2.79 7.39
C ASP A 46 0.15 -4.13 7.59
N ALA A 47 -1.07 -4.24 7.07
CA ALA A 47 -1.77 -5.45 6.73
C ALA A 47 -0.78 -6.40 6.05
N ALA A 48 -0.41 -7.41 6.83
CA ALA A 48 0.46 -8.49 6.41
C ALA A 48 -0.05 -9.04 5.07
N VAL A 49 0.79 -8.94 4.04
CA VAL A 49 0.50 -9.52 2.74
C VAL A 49 0.77 -11.02 2.83
N THR A 50 -0.22 -11.84 2.50
CA THR A 50 -0.03 -13.29 2.43
C THR A 50 0.61 -13.61 1.09
N VAL A 51 1.78 -14.25 1.12
CA VAL A 51 2.52 -14.64 -0.08
C VAL A 51 2.24 -16.11 -0.39
N PHE A 52 1.95 -16.39 -1.66
CA PHE A 52 1.70 -17.72 -2.19
C PHE A 52 2.70 -17.97 -3.33
N ASP A 53 3.70 -18.82 -3.07
CA ASP A 53 4.68 -19.20 -4.09
C ASP A 53 4.11 -20.35 -4.96
N VAL A 54 4.25 -20.23 -6.28
CA VAL A 54 3.77 -21.25 -7.21
C VAL A 54 4.51 -22.58 -7.07
N THR A 55 5.76 -22.57 -6.58
CA THR A 55 6.57 -23.77 -6.37
C THR A 55 6.07 -24.59 -5.19
N GLU A 56 5.46 -23.95 -4.18
CA GLU A 56 4.77 -24.63 -3.07
C GLU A 56 3.52 -25.40 -3.55
N HIS A 57 3.01 -25.06 -4.74
CA HIS A 57 1.89 -25.73 -5.40
C HIS A 57 2.35 -26.65 -6.54
N GLY A 58 3.64 -26.99 -6.57
CA GLY A 58 4.21 -27.97 -7.50
C GLY A 58 4.62 -27.41 -8.86
N ALA A 59 4.69 -26.08 -9.02
CA ALA A 59 5.30 -25.51 -10.22
C ALA A 59 6.80 -25.81 -10.28
N LYS A 60 7.31 -26.08 -11.48
CA LYS A 60 8.73 -26.38 -11.72
C LYS A 60 9.28 -25.51 -12.84
N ALA A 61 10.40 -24.85 -12.56
CA ALA A 61 11.18 -24.07 -13.51
C ALA A 61 12.12 -24.99 -14.32
N ASP A 62 11.58 -25.96 -15.04
CA ASP A 62 12.36 -26.95 -15.80
C ASP A 62 12.17 -26.87 -17.32
N ASP A 63 11.43 -25.85 -17.80
CA ASP A 63 11.06 -25.62 -19.21
C ASP A 63 10.36 -26.81 -19.91
N LYS A 64 9.83 -27.76 -19.13
CA LYS A 64 9.27 -29.02 -19.64
C LYS A 64 7.90 -29.31 -19.08
N MET A 65 7.73 -29.14 -17.77
CA MET A 65 6.48 -29.40 -17.09
C MET A 65 5.48 -28.30 -17.40
N ASN A 66 4.26 -28.68 -17.79
CA ASN A 66 3.17 -27.72 -17.91
C ASN A 66 2.70 -27.27 -16.51
N ASN A 67 2.93 -26.00 -16.19
CA ASN A 67 2.65 -25.38 -14.89
C ASN A 67 1.25 -24.75 -14.76
N ALA A 68 0.35 -24.95 -15.73
CA ALA A 68 -0.99 -24.34 -15.71
C ALA A 68 -1.78 -24.70 -14.44
N MET A 69 -1.77 -25.98 -14.02
CA MET A 69 -2.48 -26.43 -12.83
C MET A 69 -1.88 -25.89 -11.52
N PRO A 70 -0.55 -25.95 -11.29
CA PRO A 70 0.08 -25.26 -10.18
C PRO A 70 -0.32 -23.78 -10.10
N PHE A 71 -0.26 -23.03 -11.20
CA PHE A 71 -0.61 -21.61 -11.21
C PHE A 71 -2.08 -21.37 -10.85
N ILE A 72 -3.01 -22.18 -11.38
CA ILE A 72 -4.44 -22.08 -11.04
C ILE A 72 -4.67 -22.40 -9.55
N GLN A 73 -3.98 -23.40 -9.01
CA GLN A 73 -4.11 -23.78 -7.60
C GLN A 73 -3.58 -22.68 -6.67
N THR A 74 -2.41 -22.11 -6.97
CA THR A 74 -1.86 -20.98 -6.22
C THR A 74 -2.78 -19.77 -6.30
N TRP A 75 -3.34 -19.47 -7.49
CA TRP A 75 -4.32 -18.40 -7.65
C TRP A 75 -5.56 -18.63 -6.78
N LYS A 76 -6.10 -19.85 -6.75
CA LYS A 76 -7.27 -20.18 -5.93
C LYS A 76 -6.98 -19.98 -4.44
N ALA A 77 -5.84 -20.46 -3.96
CA ALA A 77 -5.42 -20.28 -2.57
C ALA A 77 -5.28 -18.79 -2.20
N ALA A 78 -4.66 -18.00 -3.09
CA ALA A 78 -4.54 -16.56 -2.89
C ALA A 78 -5.89 -15.83 -2.92
N CYS A 79 -6.80 -16.25 -3.81
CA CYS A 79 -8.12 -15.65 -4.00
C CYS A 79 -9.07 -15.91 -2.81
N GLU A 80 -8.86 -17.01 -2.08
CA GLU A 80 -9.57 -17.33 -0.84
C GLU A 80 -9.06 -16.53 0.38
N SER A 81 -7.93 -15.83 0.25
CA SER A 81 -7.37 -14.99 1.33
C SER A 81 -8.24 -13.76 1.59
N THR A 82 -8.58 -13.55 2.86
CA THR A 82 -9.26 -12.34 3.34
C THR A 82 -8.30 -11.17 3.56
N ALA A 83 -7.00 -11.45 3.66
CA ALA A 83 -5.94 -10.45 3.69
C ALA A 83 -5.47 -10.13 2.25
N PRO A 84 -4.78 -9.00 2.02
CA PRO A 84 -4.10 -8.78 0.75
C PRO A 84 -3.18 -9.96 0.42
N ALA A 85 -3.33 -10.53 -0.77
CA ALA A 85 -2.59 -11.70 -1.20
C ALA A 85 -1.65 -11.37 -2.36
N LYS A 86 -0.55 -12.11 -2.44
CA LYS A 86 0.40 -12.04 -3.54
C LYS A 86 0.73 -13.44 -4.01
N VAL A 87 0.42 -13.75 -5.27
CA VAL A 87 0.96 -14.91 -5.98
C VAL A 87 2.33 -14.54 -6.53
N VAL A 88 3.35 -15.33 -6.22
CA VAL A 88 4.72 -15.11 -6.68
C VAL A 88 5.13 -16.22 -7.64
N ILE A 89 5.56 -15.82 -8.83
CA ILE A 89 6.33 -16.66 -9.76
C ILE A 89 7.80 -16.26 -9.59
N PRO A 90 8.63 -17.11 -8.96
CA PRO A 90 10.04 -16.81 -8.74
C PRO A 90 10.82 -16.83 -10.05
N ALA A 91 12.08 -16.41 -10.01
CA ALA A 91 12.96 -16.43 -11.16
C ALA A 91 13.11 -17.84 -11.76
N GLY A 92 13.02 -17.95 -13.09
CA GLY A 92 13.20 -19.21 -13.81
C GLY A 92 12.25 -19.43 -14.98
N THR A 93 12.50 -20.49 -15.76
CA THR A 93 11.71 -20.79 -16.96
C THR A 93 10.61 -21.79 -16.67
N PHE A 94 9.37 -21.30 -16.62
CA PHE A 94 8.17 -22.10 -16.43
C PHE A 94 7.40 -22.25 -17.75
N LEU A 95 7.31 -23.47 -18.26
CA LEU A 95 6.37 -23.76 -19.36
C LEU A 95 4.94 -23.80 -18.79
N THR A 96 3.99 -23.12 -19.44
CA THR A 96 2.57 -23.19 -19.04
C THR A 96 1.66 -23.28 -20.24
N GLY A 97 0.63 -24.12 -20.14
CA GLY A 97 -0.53 -24.07 -21.01
C GLY A 97 -1.47 -22.92 -20.64
N PRO A 98 -2.62 -22.82 -21.32
CA PRO A 98 -3.65 -21.84 -20.98
C PRO A 98 -4.11 -21.99 -19.52
N ALA A 99 -4.16 -20.87 -18.80
CA ALA A 99 -4.66 -20.80 -17.44
C ALA A 99 -5.64 -19.63 -17.31
N VAL A 100 -6.70 -19.82 -16.53
CA VAL A 100 -7.71 -18.79 -16.28
C VAL A 100 -7.71 -18.46 -14.80
N PHE A 101 -7.40 -17.20 -14.49
CA PHE A 101 -7.39 -16.66 -13.14
C PHE A 101 -8.68 -15.88 -12.90
N GLN A 102 -9.66 -16.54 -12.31
CA GLN A 102 -11.01 -15.99 -12.14
C GLN A 102 -11.38 -15.86 -10.65
N GLY A 103 -12.17 -14.83 -10.34
CA GLY A 103 -12.78 -14.61 -9.03
C GLY A 103 -14.19 -15.20 -8.93
N PRO A 104 -14.98 -14.79 -7.91
CA PRO A 104 -14.71 -13.69 -6.96
C PRO A 104 -13.61 -14.03 -5.95
N CYS A 105 -12.79 -13.04 -5.58
CA CYS A 105 -11.78 -13.16 -4.53
C CYS A 105 -12.23 -12.44 -3.26
N ALA A 106 -11.86 -13.00 -2.11
CA ALA A 106 -12.17 -12.46 -0.79
C ALA A 106 -11.41 -11.17 -0.47
N GLY A 107 -10.26 -10.96 -1.12
CA GLY A 107 -9.41 -9.78 -0.98
C GLY A 107 -8.66 -9.42 -2.27
N PRO A 108 -7.89 -8.32 -2.25
CA PRO A 108 -7.04 -7.94 -3.38
C PRO A 108 -5.90 -8.94 -3.58
N VAL A 109 -5.68 -9.37 -4.82
CA VAL A 109 -4.62 -10.30 -5.20
C VAL A 109 -3.65 -9.62 -6.17
N ILE A 110 -2.35 -9.68 -5.87
CA ILE A 110 -1.27 -9.28 -6.78
C ILE A 110 -0.68 -10.54 -7.42
N PHE A 111 -0.49 -10.54 -8.73
CA PHE A 111 0.19 -11.60 -9.45
C PHE A 111 1.57 -11.07 -9.89
N GLU A 112 2.64 -11.53 -9.24
CA GLU A 112 4.00 -11.00 -9.40
C GLU A 112 4.90 -12.00 -10.14
N VAL A 113 5.48 -11.55 -11.25
CA VAL A 113 6.46 -12.31 -12.05
C VAL A 113 7.84 -11.70 -11.86
N GLN A 114 8.79 -12.48 -11.34
CA GLN A 114 10.11 -11.96 -10.94
C GLN A 114 11.20 -12.11 -12.02
N GLY A 115 10.95 -12.89 -13.08
CA GLY A 115 11.87 -13.09 -14.21
C GLY A 115 12.79 -14.29 -14.02
#